data_AF-A0A354DEG7-F1
#
_entry.id   AF-A0A354DEG7-F1
#
_cell.length_a   1.000
_cell.length_b   1.000
_cell.length_c   1.000
_cell.angle_alpha   90.00
_cell.angle_beta   90.00
_cell.angle_gamma   90.00
#
_symmetry.space_group_name_H-M   'P 1'
#
loop_
_entity.id
_entity.type
_entity.pdbx_description
1 polymer ?
#
loop_
_entity_poly.entity_id
_entity_poly.type
_entity_poly.pdbx_seq_one_letter_code
_entity_poly.pdbx_strand_id
1 'polypeptide(L)'
;MGSSFTKVEKILLSVLFLYLVGYMLIGVAIIFSPIGEYLIGALNIANPKTAAFFQLTLVVFLGGTVGSSFYSIRRLYRRMIPSYNTGKILEQFDIKSSFFWFLIRPIQGGVLSLIILSLFYAGFIGITADNANKDPLYFPVSLGFLVGYGMHRVLPKIDQIIEILFSVNSNKEAEEFRTNQSKE
;
A
#
# COMPACT_ATOMS: atom_id res chain seq x y z
N MET A 1 -6.08 -21.41 -28.28
CA MET A 1 -7.49 -21.28 -27.88
C MET A 1 -7.58 -20.21 -26.79
N GLY A 2 -8.00 -18.99 -27.14
CA GLY A 2 -8.26 -17.96 -26.13
C GLY A 2 -9.58 -18.26 -25.44
N SER A 3 -9.59 -18.48 -24.13
CA SER A 3 -10.86 -18.60 -23.40
C SER A 3 -11.56 -17.24 -23.47
N SER A 4 -12.62 -17.17 -24.25
CA SER A 4 -13.48 -15.99 -24.30
C SER A 4 -14.11 -15.81 -22.92
N PHE A 5 -13.87 -14.67 -22.27
CA PHE A 5 -14.53 -14.33 -21.01
C PHE A 5 -16.05 -14.43 -21.16
N THR A 6 -16.70 -15.02 -20.18
CA THR A 6 -18.17 -15.06 -20.09
C THR A 6 -18.73 -13.65 -19.96
N LYS A 7 -20.01 -13.45 -20.30
CA LYS A 7 -20.67 -12.13 -20.14
C LYS A 7 -20.56 -11.60 -18.70
N VAL A 8 -20.71 -12.48 -17.71
CA VAL A 8 -20.60 -12.14 -16.28
C VAL A 8 -19.19 -11.67 -15.93
N GLU A 9 -18.16 -12.36 -16.42
CA GLU A 9 -16.76 -11.98 -16.15
C GLU A 9 -16.40 -10.63 -16.77
N LYS A 10 -16.93 -10.32 -17.96
CA LYS A 10 -16.77 -8.99 -18.58
C LYS A 10 -17.40 -7.89 -17.74
N ILE A 11 -18.61 -8.11 -17.23
CA ILE A 11 -19.28 -7.15 -16.34
C ILE A 11 -18.46 -6.96 -15.05
N LEU A 12 -18.01 -8.05 -14.42
CA LEU A 12 -17.18 -7.97 -13.21
C LEU A 12 -15.87 -7.21 -13.45
N LEU A 13 -15.21 -7.46 -14.57
CA LEU A 13 -14.01 -6.74 -14.99
C LEU A 13 -14.27 -5.24 -15.17
N SER A 14 -15.35 -4.87 -15.86
CA SER A 14 -15.72 -3.47 -16.07
C SER A 14 -16.04 -2.76 -14.77
N VAL A 15 -16.84 -3.38 -13.89
CA VAL A 15 -17.18 -2.83 -12.57
C VAL A 15 -15.91 -2.64 -11.73
N LEU A 16 -15.02 -3.64 -11.71
CA LEU A 16 -13.78 -3.57 -10.95
C LEU A 16 -12.83 -2.48 -11.50
N PHE A 17 -12.73 -2.36 -12.82
CA PHE A 17 -11.92 -1.33 -13.45
C PHE A 17 -12.44 0.07 -13.09
N LEU A 18 -13.75 0.29 -13.24
CA LEU A 18 -14.40 1.57 -12.88
C LEU A 18 -14.23 1.89 -11.39
N TYR A 19 -14.36 0.88 -10.52
CA TYR A 19 -14.11 1.00 -9.08
C TYR A 19 -12.68 1.48 -8.80
N LEU A 20 -11.67 0.84 -9.38
CA LEU A 20 -10.26 1.20 -9.17
C LEU A 20 -9.92 2.58 -9.73
N VAL A 21 -10.46 2.92 -10.90
CA VAL A 21 -10.31 4.26 -11.50
C VAL A 21 -11.01 5.30 -10.63
N GLY A 22 -12.19 5.01 -10.11
CA GLY A 22 -12.92 5.87 -9.18
C GLY A 22 -12.11 6.18 -7.93
N TYR A 23 -11.54 5.16 -7.27
CA TYR A 23 -10.66 5.34 -6.12
C TYR A 23 -9.44 6.21 -6.44
N MET A 24 -8.82 5.99 -7.61
CA MET A 24 -7.68 6.77 -8.06
C MET A 24 -8.06 8.24 -8.27
N LEU A 25 -9.17 8.51 -8.98
CA LEU A 25 -9.64 9.86 -9.27
C LEU A 25 -10.08 10.60 -8.00
N ILE A 26 -10.81 9.93 -7.10
CA ILE A 26 -11.22 10.50 -5.82
C ILE A 26 -9.98 10.82 -4.97
N GLY A 27 -9.02 9.90 -4.87
CA GLY A 27 -7.78 10.13 -4.12
C GLY A 27 -6.98 11.32 -4.67
N VAL A 28 -6.80 11.39 -5.99
CA VAL A 28 -6.13 12.53 -6.65
C VAL A 28 -6.90 13.84 -6.45
N ALA A 29 -8.23 13.81 -6.57
CA ALA A 29 -9.06 14.98 -6.34
C ALA A 29 -8.94 15.47 -4.89
N ILE A 30 -8.99 14.58 -3.90
CA ILE A 30 -8.84 15.01 -2.49
C ILE A 30 -7.42 15.53 -2.21
N ILE A 31 -6.37 15.00 -2.84
CA ILE A 31 -4.98 15.45 -2.59
C ILE A 31 -4.68 16.79 -3.27
N PHE A 32 -5.13 16.98 -4.52
CA PHE A 32 -4.68 18.08 -5.39
C PHE A 32 -5.78 19.10 -5.76
N SER A 33 -6.99 18.95 -5.25
CA SER A 33 -8.10 19.91 -5.47
C SER A 33 -8.34 20.77 -4.23
N PRO A 34 -8.88 21.99 -4.39
CA PRO A 34 -9.39 22.80 -3.28
C PRO A 34 -10.37 22.04 -2.37
N ILE A 35 -11.07 21.02 -2.87
CA ILE A 35 -11.95 20.15 -2.07
C ILE A 35 -11.19 19.52 -0.89
N GLY A 36 -9.94 19.10 -1.11
CA GLY A 36 -9.08 18.59 -0.05
C GLY A 36 -8.78 19.64 1.01
N GLU A 37 -8.45 20.85 0.58
CA GLU A 37 -8.18 21.99 1.46
C GLU A 37 -9.40 22.34 2.32
N TYR A 38 -10.61 22.29 1.77
CA TYR A 38 -11.84 22.49 2.54
C TYR A 38 -12.09 21.39 3.57
N LEU A 39 -11.91 20.12 3.20
CA LEU A 39 -12.08 18.99 4.11
C LEU A 39 -11.06 19.03 5.26
N ILE A 40 -9.81 19.35 4.95
CA ILE A 40 -8.72 19.48 5.93
C ILE A 40 -8.90 20.74 6.77
N GLY A 41 -9.32 21.85 6.16
CA GLY A 41 -9.57 23.12 6.82
C GLY A 41 -10.68 23.04 7.88
N ALA A 42 -11.73 22.26 7.62
CA ALA A 42 -12.79 22.01 8.59
C ALA A 42 -12.27 21.29 9.86
N LEU A 43 -11.27 20.40 9.72
CA LEU A 43 -10.63 19.73 10.86
C LEU A 43 -9.69 20.64 11.66
N ASN A 44 -9.14 21.67 11.00
CA ASN A 44 -8.16 22.60 11.59
C ASN A 44 -8.77 23.56 12.63
N ILE A 45 -10.09 23.79 12.55
CA ILE A 45 -10.83 24.69 13.46
C ILE A 45 -10.85 24.15 14.90
N ALA A 46 -10.69 22.84 15.11
CA ALA A 46 -10.81 22.22 16.43
C ALA A 46 -9.48 22.17 17.22
N ASN A 47 -8.35 21.83 16.58
CA ASN A 47 -7.03 21.78 17.23
C ASN A 47 -5.88 21.75 16.20
N PRO A 48 -5.02 22.78 16.12
CA PRO A 48 -4.06 22.95 15.02
C PRO A 48 -2.95 21.89 14.98
N LYS A 49 -2.49 21.38 16.13
CA LYS A 49 -1.46 20.33 16.18
C LYS A 49 -2.01 18.99 15.70
N THR A 50 -3.22 18.66 16.12
CA THR A 50 -3.90 17.43 15.73
C THR A 50 -4.26 17.48 14.24
N ALA A 51 -4.63 18.64 13.72
CA ALA A 51 -4.98 18.83 12.32
C ALA A 51 -3.81 18.57 11.37
N ALA A 52 -2.59 19.05 11.69
CA ALA A 52 -1.40 18.77 10.87
C ALA A 52 -1.08 17.27 10.81
N PHE A 53 -1.22 16.55 11.92
CA PHE A 53 -1.05 15.10 11.97
C PHE A 53 -2.12 14.36 11.14
N PHE A 54 -3.39 14.77 11.27
CA PHE A 54 -4.48 14.21 10.47
C PHE A 54 -4.30 14.46 8.97
N GLN A 55 -3.86 15.67 8.60
CA GLN A 55 -3.55 16.00 7.21
C GLN A 55 -2.45 15.11 6.65
N LEU A 56 -1.34 14.96 7.38
CA LEU A 56 -0.25 14.09 6.97
C LEU A 56 -0.73 12.64 6.79
N THR A 57 -1.45 12.11 7.79
CA THR A 57 -2.00 10.76 7.77
C THR A 57 -2.94 10.55 6.59
N LEU A 58 -3.86 11.49 6.35
CA LEU A 58 -4.82 11.43 5.26
C LEU A 58 -4.12 11.45 3.90
N VAL A 59 -3.15 12.35 3.69
CA VAL A 59 -2.40 12.47 2.44
C VAL A 59 -1.61 11.19 2.16
N VAL A 60 -0.92 10.63 3.17
CA VAL A 60 -0.17 9.37 3.02
C VAL A 60 -1.10 8.19 2.73
N PHE A 61 -2.23 8.10 3.44
CA PHE A 61 -3.24 7.06 3.22
C PHE A 61 -3.83 7.12 1.81
N LEU A 62 -4.21 8.31 1.35
CA LEU A 62 -4.76 8.50 0.01
C LEU A 62 -3.69 8.23 -1.07
N GLY A 63 -2.44 8.66 -0.84
CA GLY A 63 -1.32 8.30 -1.71
C GLY A 63 -1.17 6.79 -1.84
N GLY A 64 -1.22 6.05 -0.72
CA GLY A 64 -1.21 4.58 -0.70
C GLY A 64 -2.39 3.94 -1.43
N THR A 65 -3.57 4.51 -1.28
CA THR A 65 -4.79 4.06 -1.95
C THR A 65 -4.72 4.26 -3.46
N VAL A 66 -4.19 5.41 -3.91
CA VAL A 66 -3.95 5.71 -5.34
C VAL A 66 -2.89 4.76 -5.93
N GLY A 67 -1.76 4.58 -5.24
CA GLY A 67 -0.67 3.71 -5.71
C GLY A 67 -1.10 2.24 -5.85
N SER A 68 -1.83 1.73 -4.87
CA SER A 68 -2.33 0.35 -4.88
C SER A 68 -3.46 0.14 -5.89
N SER A 69 -4.31 1.14 -6.12
CA SER A 69 -5.31 1.15 -7.20
C SER A 69 -4.62 1.10 -8.57
N PHE A 70 -3.59 1.92 -8.78
CA PHE A 70 -2.80 1.95 -10.02
C PHE A 70 -2.08 0.61 -10.27
N TYR A 71 -1.48 0.01 -9.24
CA TYR A 71 -0.90 -1.33 -9.34
C TYR A 71 -1.95 -2.39 -9.72
N SER A 72 -3.14 -2.30 -9.12
CA SER A 72 -4.25 -3.22 -9.37
C SER A 72 -4.76 -3.13 -10.81
N ILE A 73 -4.93 -1.91 -11.33
CA ILE A 73 -5.26 -1.67 -12.74
C ILE A 73 -4.18 -2.25 -13.66
N ARG A 74 -2.89 -1.97 -13.38
CA ARG A 74 -1.77 -2.54 -14.16
C ARG A 74 -1.82 -4.06 -14.17
N ARG A 75 -2.08 -4.69 -13.03
CA ARG A 75 -2.17 -6.16 -12.92
C ARG A 75 -3.38 -6.72 -13.68
N LEU A 76 -4.52 -6.02 -13.64
CA LEU A 76 -5.72 -6.39 -14.40
C LEU A 76 -5.43 -6.33 -15.91
N TYR A 77 -4.85 -5.23 -16.37
CA TYR A 77 -4.45 -5.03 -17.77
C TYR A 77 -3.50 -6.12 -18.28
N ARG A 78 -2.45 -6.44 -17.51
CA ARG A 78 -1.50 -7.51 -17.87
C ARG A 78 -2.13 -8.90 -17.95
N ARG A 79 -3.23 -9.15 -17.23
CA ARG A 79 -3.96 -10.43 -17.27
C ARG A 79 -5.01 -10.48 -18.38
N MET A 80 -5.48 -9.32 -18.86
CA MET A 80 -6.42 -9.24 -19.98
C MET A 80 -5.74 -9.33 -21.35
N ILE A 81 -4.48 -8.89 -21.46
CA ILE A 81 -3.73 -9.04 -22.71
C ILE A 81 -3.20 -10.46 -22.81
N PRO A 82 -3.58 -11.24 -23.84
CA PRO A 82 -2.93 -12.51 -24.12
C PRO A 82 -1.46 -12.22 -24.37
N SER A 83 -0.58 -12.74 -23.52
CA SER A 83 0.85 -12.51 -23.67
C SER A 83 1.34 -13.20 -24.94
N TYR A 84 1.37 -12.43 -26.03
CA TYR A 84 1.81 -12.91 -27.35
C TYR A 84 3.30 -13.34 -27.35
N ASN A 85 4.07 -12.98 -26.31
CA ASN A 85 5.54 -13.07 -26.30
C ASN A 85 6.18 -13.95 -25.21
N THR A 86 5.44 -14.63 -24.33
CA THR A 86 6.10 -15.38 -23.22
C THR A 86 6.03 -16.90 -23.27
N GLY A 87 5.32 -17.53 -24.21
CA GLY A 87 5.27 -19.01 -24.33
C GLY A 87 4.73 -19.74 -23.09
N LYS A 88 4.43 -19.02 -22.01
CA LYS A 88 3.79 -19.52 -20.80
C LYS A 88 2.31 -19.40 -21.01
N ILE A 89 1.63 -20.54 -20.99
CA ILE A 89 0.19 -20.65 -20.90
C ILE A 89 -0.23 -19.73 -19.74
N LEU A 90 -0.88 -18.61 -20.05
CA LEU A 90 -1.47 -17.76 -19.03
C LEU A 90 -2.48 -18.67 -18.31
N GLU A 91 -2.20 -19.01 -17.05
CA GLU A 91 -3.17 -19.67 -16.18
C GLU A 91 -4.50 -18.92 -16.31
N GLN A 92 -5.59 -19.69 -16.45
CA GLN A 92 -6.94 -19.12 -16.55
C GLN A 92 -7.14 -18.10 -15.44
N PHE A 93 -7.32 -16.83 -15.83
CA PHE A 93 -7.57 -15.77 -14.87
C PHE A 93 -8.99 -15.89 -14.36
N ASP A 94 -9.15 -16.55 -13.22
CA ASP A 94 -10.43 -16.59 -12.51
C ASP A 94 -10.66 -15.26 -11.78
N ILE A 95 -11.46 -14.41 -12.41
CA ILE A 95 -11.87 -13.13 -11.85
C ILE A 95 -12.74 -13.32 -10.61
N LYS A 96 -13.49 -14.42 -10.47
CA LYS A 96 -14.43 -14.60 -9.36
C LYS A 96 -13.69 -14.78 -8.04
N SER A 97 -12.66 -15.64 -8.02
CA SER A 97 -11.79 -15.79 -6.84
C SER A 97 -10.92 -14.55 -6.60
N SER A 98 -10.47 -13.86 -7.66
CA SER A 98 -9.63 -12.67 -7.53
C SER A 98 -10.40 -11.38 -7.20
N PHE A 99 -11.74 -11.37 -7.30
CA PHE A 99 -12.55 -10.15 -7.20
C PHE A 99 -12.35 -9.42 -5.88
N PHE A 100 -12.55 -10.12 -4.76
CA PHE A 100 -12.40 -9.56 -3.42
C PHE A 100 -10.98 -9.07 -3.15
N TRP A 101 -9.99 -9.76 -3.71
CA TRP A 101 -8.59 -9.36 -3.59
C TRP A 101 -8.31 -8.01 -4.25
N PHE A 102 -8.93 -7.73 -5.40
CA PHE A 102 -8.83 -6.41 -6.03
C PHE A 102 -9.68 -5.35 -5.33
N LEU A 103 -10.82 -5.73 -4.74
CA LEU A 103 -11.71 -4.82 -4.03
C LEU A 103 -11.04 -4.22 -2.78
N ILE A 104 -10.37 -5.06 -1.98
CA ILE A 104 -9.75 -4.65 -0.71
C ILE A 104 -8.38 -3.98 -0.89
N ARG A 105 -7.75 -4.18 -2.06
CA ARG A 105 -6.37 -3.74 -2.33
C ARG A 105 -6.12 -2.23 -2.12
N PRO A 106 -7.01 -1.32 -2.57
CA PRO A 106 -6.84 0.10 -2.35
C PRO A 106 -6.69 0.46 -0.88
N ILE A 107 -7.58 -0.08 -0.05
CA ILE A 107 -7.60 0.16 1.40
C ILE A 107 -6.35 -0.42 2.05
N GLN A 108 -5.96 -1.65 1.70
CA GLN A 108 -4.70 -2.24 2.18
C GLN A 108 -3.49 -1.38 1.85
N GLY A 109 -3.47 -0.74 0.66
CA GLY A 109 -2.40 0.15 0.25
C GLY A 109 -2.33 1.39 1.13
N GLY A 110 -3.47 2.01 1.41
CA GLY A 110 -3.55 3.14 2.32
C GLY A 110 -3.10 2.78 3.74
N VAL A 111 -3.61 1.69 4.31
CA VAL A 111 -3.23 1.23 5.66
C VAL A 111 -1.73 0.91 5.74
N LEU A 112 -1.19 0.22 4.74
CA LEU A 112 0.24 -0.12 4.71
C LEU A 112 1.12 1.13 4.68
N SER A 113 0.71 2.17 3.93
CA SER A 113 1.41 3.45 3.91
C SER A 113 1.45 4.12 5.28
N LEU A 114 0.39 4.01 6.09
CA LEU A 114 0.37 4.50 7.47
C LEU A 114 1.30 3.72 8.40
N ILE A 115 1.36 2.39 8.24
CA ILE A 115 2.29 1.54 9.00
C ILE A 115 3.73 1.95 8.67
N ILE A 116 4.06 2.11 7.39
CA ILE A 116 5.40 2.56 6.96
C ILE A 116 5.71 3.97 7.48
N LEU A 117 4.76 4.89 7.44
CA LEU A 117 4.93 6.22 8.02
C LEU A 117 5.24 6.14 9.53
N SER A 118 4.54 5.28 10.26
CA SER A 118 4.76 5.07 11.70
C SER A 118 6.14 4.48 11.98
N LEU A 119 6.57 3.49 11.18
CA LEU A 119 7.91 2.89 11.27
C LEU A 119 9.01 3.91 10.92
N PHE A 120 8.74 4.80 9.97
CA PHE A 120 9.63 5.89 9.60
C PHE A 120 9.81 6.88 10.76
N TYR A 121 8.71 7.33 11.38
CA TYR A 121 8.77 8.23 12.56
C TYR A 121 9.36 7.58 13.80
N ALA A 122 9.19 6.26 13.98
CA ALA A 122 9.83 5.51 15.05
C ALA A 122 11.34 5.25 14.81
N GLY A 123 11.87 5.62 13.63
CA GLY A 123 13.30 5.46 13.30
C GLY A 123 13.69 4.06 12.82
N PHE A 124 12.74 3.17 12.56
CA PHE A 124 13.02 1.82 12.02
C PHE A 124 13.39 1.85 10.53
N ILE A 125 12.98 2.89 9.81
CA ILE A 125 13.22 3.05 8.38
C ILE A 125 13.85 4.42 8.15
N GLY A 126 15.14 4.45 7.82
CA GLY A 126 15.84 5.67 7.41
C GLY A 126 15.73 5.88 5.91
N ILE A 127 14.98 6.90 5.48
CA ILE A 127 15.07 7.45 4.12
C ILE A 127 15.76 8.80 4.27
N THR A 128 17.02 8.88 3.88
CA THR A 128 17.77 10.15 3.79
C THR A 128 17.21 10.95 2.64
N ALA A 129 16.23 11.81 2.94
CA ALA A 129 15.63 12.72 1.99
C ALA A 129 16.32 14.09 2.09
N ASP A 130 17.65 14.12 1.95
CA ASP A 130 18.46 15.34 2.10
C ASP A 130 18.07 16.48 1.13
N ASN A 131 17.26 16.17 0.10
CA ASN A 131 16.78 17.11 -0.91
C ASN A 131 15.24 17.27 -0.97
N ALA A 132 14.45 16.72 -0.03
CA ALA A 132 12.98 16.79 -0.09
C ALA A 132 12.38 18.14 0.34
N ASN A 133 13.20 19.16 0.60
CA ASN A 133 12.83 20.43 1.22
C ASN A 133 12.11 21.45 0.31
N LYS A 134 11.56 21.07 -0.85
CA LYS A 134 10.90 22.05 -1.73
C LYS A 134 9.38 22.14 -1.57
N ASP A 135 8.71 21.11 -1.09
CA ASP A 135 7.26 21.17 -0.85
C ASP A 135 6.78 20.12 0.16
N PRO A 136 6.08 20.52 1.23
CA PRO A 136 5.67 19.62 2.31
C PRO A 136 4.65 18.57 1.89
N LEU A 137 3.97 18.75 0.73
CA LEU A 137 2.94 17.84 0.24
C LEU A 137 3.49 16.65 -0.57
N TYR A 138 4.50 16.87 -1.42
CA TYR A 138 4.90 15.84 -2.39
C TYR A 138 5.63 14.65 -1.78
N PHE A 139 6.40 14.86 -0.72
CA PHE A 139 7.09 13.75 -0.05
C PHE A 139 6.08 12.77 0.57
N PRO A 140 5.11 13.19 1.41
CA PRO A 140 4.06 12.30 1.92
C PRO A 140 3.26 11.58 0.82
N VAL A 141 2.86 12.30 -0.23
CA VAL A 141 2.11 11.70 -1.36
C VAL A 141 2.96 10.63 -2.04
N SER A 142 4.22 10.94 -2.33
CA SER A 142 5.13 10.04 -3.04
C SER A 142 5.48 8.81 -2.19
N LEU A 143 5.73 8.98 -0.89
CA LEU A 143 5.93 7.89 0.05
C LEU A 143 4.70 6.97 0.08
N GLY A 144 3.51 7.56 0.27
CA GLY A 144 2.26 6.81 0.27
C GLY A 144 2.07 6.03 -1.03
N PHE A 145 2.21 6.71 -2.17
CA PHE A 145 2.08 6.10 -3.50
C PHE A 145 3.05 4.95 -3.72
N LEU A 146 4.33 5.14 -3.42
CA LEU A 146 5.36 4.11 -3.61
C LEU A 146 5.10 2.89 -2.74
N VAL A 147 4.67 3.08 -1.49
CA VAL A 147 4.31 1.98 -0.59
C VAL A 147 3.09 1.22 -1.12
N GLY A 148 2.02 1.93 -1.48
CA GLY A 148 0.80 1.32 -2.02
C GLY A 148 1.03 0.57 -3.34
N TYR A 149 1.78 1.17 -4.25
CA TYR A 149 2.15 0.55 -5.54
C TYR A 149 3.10 -0.64 -5.34
N GLY A 150 4.07 -0.46 -4.45
CA GLY A 150 5.13 -1.40 -4.12
C GLY A 150 4.75 -2.44 -3.07
N MET A 151 3.48 -2.54 -2.64
CA MET A 151 3.03 -3.39 -1.53
C MET A 151 3.60 -4.81 -1.55
N HIS A 152 3.66 -5.44 -2.73
CA HIS A 152 4.19 -6.78 -2.93
C HIS A 152 5.69 -6.95 -2.60
N ARG A 153 6.46 -5.85 -2.55
CA ARG A 153 7.87 -5.79 -2.12
C ARG A 153 8.02 -5.24 -0.71
N VAL A 154 7.09 -4.37 -0.30
CA VAL A 154 7.12 -3.74 1.02
C VAL A 154 6.75 -4.74 2.13
N LEU A 155 5.71 -5.54 1.93
CA LEU A 155 5.27 -6.52 2.95
C LEU A 155 6.37 -7.51 3.35
N PRO A 156 7.08 -8.19 2.43
CA PRO A 156 8.17 -9.09 2.81
C PRO A 156 9.32 -8.39 3.56
N LYS A 157 9.54 -7.09 3.31
CA LYS A 157 10.55 -6.31 4.04
C LYS A 157 10.09 -5.99 5.46
N ILE A 158 8.80 -5.75 5.67
CA ILE A 158 8.24 -5.58 7.02
C ILE A 158 8.39 -6.89 7.78
N ASP A 159 8.09 -8.04 7.16
CA ASP A 159 8.25 -9.35 7.79
C ASP A 159 9.71 -9.57 8.26
N GLN A 160 10.69 -9.20 7.42
CA GLN A 160 12.11 -9.23 7.79
C GLN A 160 12.46 -8.30 8.98
N ILE A 161 11.88 -7.10 9.02
CA ILE A 161 12.09 -6.16 10.14
C ILE A 161 11.51 -6.74 11.43
N ILE A 162 10.30 -7.31 11.37
CA ILE A 162 9.64 -7.97 12.51
C ILE A 162 10.50 -9.14 12.98
N GLU A 163 10.96 -10.00 12.07
CA GLU A 163 11.84 -11.12 12.39
C GLU A 163 13.10 -10.65 13.11
N ILE A 164 13.81 -9.65 12.60
CA ILE A 164 15.03 -9.13 13.23
C ILE A 164 14.75 -8.54 14.62
N LEU A 165 13.67 -7.77 14.78
CA LEU A 165 13.34 -7.13 16.05
C LEU A 165 12.98 -8.14 17.15
N PHE A 166 12.30 -9.23 16.80
CA PHE A 166 11.82 -10.22 17.76
C PHE A 166 12.71 -11.47 17.90
N SER A 167 13.63 -11.72 16.96
CA SER A 167 14.59 -12.84 17.05
C SER A 167 15.69 -12.64 18.10
N VAL A 168 15.89 -11.41 18.58
CA VAL A 168 16.91 -11.13 19.62
C VAL A 168 16.50 -11.71 20.99
N ASN A 169 15.21 -11.87 21.25
CA ASN A 169 14.73 -12.41 22.53
C ASN A 169 14.84 -13.94 22.62
N SER A 170 14.64 -14.67 21.53
CA SER A 170 14.70 -16.14 21.55
C SER A 170 16.12 -16.69 21.74
N ASN A 171 17.14 -16.03 21.20
CA ASN A 171 18.53 -16.48 21.33
C ASN A 171 19.11 -16.20 22.73
N LYS A 172 18.73 -15.10 23.38
CA LYS A 172 19.15 -14.81 24.77
C LYS A 172 18.54 -15.80 25.77
N GLU A 173 17.25 -16.12 25.63
CA GLU A 173 16.59 -17.10 26.50
C GLU A 173 17.17 -18.52 26.30
N ALA A 174 17.52 -18.89 25.06
CA ALA A 174 18.15 -20.17 24.77
C ALA A 174 19.60 -20.27 25.29
N GLU A 175 20.37 -19.18 25.27
CA GLU A 175 21.71 -19.13 25.86
C GLU A 175 21.68 -19.14 27.40
N GLU A 176 20.78 -18.42 28.04
CA GLU A 176 20.62 -18.44 29.50
C GLU A 176 20.17 -19.82 30.00
N PHE A 177 19.27 -20.50 29.30
CA PHE A 177 18.86 -21.85 29.64
C PHE A 177 20.01 -22.87 29.53
N ARG A 178 20.85 -22.76 28.49
CA ARG A 178 22.04 -23.61 28.31
C ARG A 178 23.14 -23.33 29.33
N THR A 179 23.29 -22.08 29.74
CA THR A 179 24.30 -21.68 30.73
C THR A 179 23.90 -22.10 32.16
N ASN A 180 22.61 -22.23 32.42
CA ASN A 180 22.11 -22.75 33.70
C ASN A 180 22.15 -24.29 33.75
N GLN A 181 21.94 -24.99 32.63
CA GLN A 181 22.09 -26.46 32.58
C GLN A 181 23.56 -26.95 32.61
N SER A 182 24.54 -26.11 32.29
CA SER A 182 25.97 -26.48 32.38
C SER A 182 26.60 -26.23 33.74
N LYS A 183 25.84 -25.66 34.69
CA LYS A 183 26.25 -25.36 36.07
C LYS A 183 25.65 -26.30 37.12
N GLU A 184 24.77 -27.22 36.71
CA GLU A 184 24.34 -28.39 37.49
C GLU A 184 25.15 -29.62 37.10
#